data_AF-A0A955YX75-F1
#
_entry.id   AF-A0A955YX75-F1
#
_cell.length_a   1.000
_cell.length_b   1.000
_cell.length_c   1.000
_cell.angle_alpha   90.00
_cell.angle_beta   90.00
_cell.angle_gamma   90.00
#
_symmetry.space_group_name_H-M   'P 1'
#
loop_
_entity.id
_entity.type
_entity.pdbx_description
1 polymer ?
#
loop_
_entity_poly.entity_id
_entity_poly.type
_entity_poly.pdbx_seq_one_letter_code
_entity_poly.pdbx_strand_id
1 'polypeptide(L)' 'VLQETHVAFLPGAAFGRPKVELHARLAYVDFDGAAALAAAGNSTQLDESFLRVHCAPVVEGIEKLCQWLET' A
#
# COMPACT_ATOMS: atom_id res chain seq x y z
N VAL A 1 13.42 -4.57 3.57
CA VAL A 1 12.18 -4.08 2.91
C VAL A 1 12.38 -3.70 1.45
N LEU A 2 12.78 -2.47 1.07
CA LEU A 2 12.74 -2.04 -0.35
C LEU A 2 13.42 -3.01 -1.32
N GLN A 3 14.61 -3.52 -0.97
CA GLN A 3 15.34 -4.47 -1.81
C GLN A 3 14.69 -5.86 -1.90
N GLU A 4 13.91 -6.24 -0.89
CA GLU A 4 13.30 -7.59 -0.77
C GLU A 4 11.86 -7.62 -1.28
N THR A 5 11.09 -6.57 -1.00
CA THR A 5 9.66 -6.49 -1.29
C THR A 5 9.34 -5.57 -2.47
N HIS A 6 10.32 -4.78 -2.93
CA HIS A 6 10.12 -3.68 -3.87
C HIS A 6 9.14 -2.59 -3.39
N VAL A 7 8.83 -2.56 -2.09
CA VAL A 7 7.96 -1.54 -1.49
C VAL A 7 8.80 -0.46 -0.82
N ALA A 8 8.63 0.78 -1.29
CA ALA A 8 9.17 1.95 -0.64
C ALA A 8 8.22 2.45 0.46
N PHE A 9 8.74 2.64 1.67
CA PHE A 9 8.00 3.33 2.72
C PHE A 9 8.90 4.30 3.49
N LEU A 10 8.27 5.26 4.18
CA LEU A 10 8.96 6.25 4.98
C LEU A 10 9.10 5.78 6.44
N PRO A 11 10.31 5.76 7.01
CA PRO A 11 10.49 5.36 8.41
C PRO A 11 9.84 6.38 9.36
N GLY A 12 9.36 5.92 10.51
CA GLY A 12 8.69 6.76 11.52
C GLY A 12 9.57 7.90 12.03
N ALA A 13 10.90 7.76 11.98
CA ALA A 13 11.84 8.82 12.31
C ALA A 13 11.66 10.08 11.43
N ALA A 14 11.22 9.93 10.18
CA ALA A 14 10.87 11.07 9.31
C ALA A 14 9.63 11.84 9.80
N PHE A 15 8.88 11.28 10.74
CA PHE A 15 7.68 11.84 11.37
C PHE A 15 7.85 12.04 12.88
N GLY A 16 9.09 12.15 13.36
CA GLY A 16 9.37 12.45 14.78
C GLY A 16 9.21 11.28 15.75
N ARG A 17 9.00 10.05 15.28
CA ARG A 17 9.03 8.86 16.15
C ARG A 17 10.47 8.54 16.59
N PRO A 18 10.67 8.01 17.80
CA PRO A 18 11.98 7.51 18.23
C PRO A 18 12.57 6.49 17.24
N LYS A 19 13.86 6.58 16.96
CA LYS A 19 14.56 5.66 16.01
C LYS A 19 14.61 4.20 16.48
N VAL A 20 14.37 3.96 17.76
CA VAL A 20 14.33 2.62 18.38
C VAL A 20 13.01 1.90 18.14
N GLU A 21 11.99 2.61 17.65
CA GLU A 21 10.70 2.02 17.34
C GLU A 21 10.63 1.60 15.87
N LEU A 22 10.09 0.40 15.63
CA LEU A 22 9.77 -0.05 14.29
C LEU A 22 8.42 0.53 13.85
N HIS A 23 8.46 1.72 13.27
CA HIS A 23 7.28 2.41 12.73
C HIS A 23 7.54 2.84 11.28
N ALA A 24 6.52 2.75 10.43
CA ALA A 24 6.57 3.22 9.05
C ALA A 24 5.22 3.84 8.65
N ARG A 25 5.25 4.78 7.70
CA ARG A 25 4.04 5.31 7.05
C ARG A 25 3.94 4.77 5.64
N LEU A 26 2.81 4.13 5.34
CA LEU A 26 2.47 3.64 4.01
C LEU A 26 1.63 4.67 3.26
N ALA A 27 1.83 4.75 1.95
CA ALA A 27 1.03 5.57 1.04
C ALA A 27 0.39 4.64 0.00
N TYR A 28 -0.93 4.52 0.05
CA TYR A 28 -1.71 3.71 -0.89
C TYR A 28 -2.04 4.55 -2.13
N VAL A 29 -1.03 4.84 -2.95
CA VAL A 29 -1.16 5.81 -4.07
C VAL A 29 -0.58 5.30 -5.39
N ASP A 30 -0.03 4.08 -5.43
CA ASP A 30 0.60 3.51 -6.62
C ASP A 30 -0.44 2.88 -7.57
N PHE A 31 -1.37 3.70 -8.06
CA PHE A 31 -2.38 3.34 -9.04
C PHE A 31 -2.98 4.59 -9.70
N ASP A 32 -3.68 4.41 -10.82
CA ASP A 32 -4.41 5.50 -11.47
C ASP A 32 -5.71 5.81 -10.70
N GLY A 33 -5.64 6.82 -9.84
CA GLY A 33 -6.79 7.26 -9.05
C GLY A 33 -7.95 7.81 -9.88
N ALA A 34 -7.70 8.40 -11.05
CA ALA A 34 -8.75 8.91 -11.92
C ALA A 34 -9.52 7.76 -12.58
N ALA A 35 -8.79 6.76 -13.08
CA ALA A 35 -9.38 5.55 -13.64
C ALA A 35 -10.15 4.74 -12.58
N ALA A 36 -9.57 4.56 -11.39
CA ALA A 36 -10.23 3.88 -10.27
C ALA A 36 -11.51 4.62 -9.84
N LEU A 37 -11.47 5.95 -9.72
CA LEU A 37 -12.66 6.74 -9.36
C LEU A 37 -13.77 6.64 -10.42
N ALA A 38 -13.41 6.70 -11.70
CA ALA A 38 -14.35 6.53 -12.80
C ALA A 38 -14.99 5.12 -12.79
N ALA A 39 -14.20 4.08 -12.54
CA ALA A 39 -14.68 2.70 -12.46
C ALA A 39 -15.56 2.44 -11.23
N ALA A 40 -15.26 3.08 -10.09
CA ALA A 40 -16.07 2.98 -8.88
C ALA A 40 -17.45 3.63 -9.04
N GLY A 41 -17.54 4.73 -9.80
CA GLY A 41 -18.78 5.47 -10.00
C GLY A 41 -19.43 5.87 -8.67
N ASN A 42 -20.70 5.52 -8.48
CA ASN A 42 -21.44 5.74 -7.23
C ASN A 42 -21.56 4.47 -6.37
N SER A 43 -20.75 3.43 -6.64
CA SER A 43 -20.83 2.19 -5.88
C SER A 43 -20.48 2.44 -4.41
N THR A 44 -21.29 1.90 -3.50
CA THR A 44 -21.04 1.91 -2.06
C THR A 44 -20.30 0.66 -1.60
N GLN A 45 -20.10 -0.32 -2.49
CA GLN A 45 -19.43 -1.57 -2.21
C GLN A 45 -18.35 -1.81 -3.27
N LEU A 46 -17.10 -1.63 -2.87
CA LEU A 46 -15.92 -2.00 -3.64
C LEU A 46 -15.27 -3.15 -2.89
N ASP A 47 -15.12 -4.29 -3.55
CA ASP A 47 -14.56 -5.49 -2.96
C ASP A 47 -13.10 -5.69 -3.37
N GLU A 48 -12.52 -6.81 -2.95
CA GLU A 48 -11.15 -7.16 -3.29
C GLU A 48 -10.93 -7.33 -4.80
N SER A 49 -11.94 -7.78 -5.54
CA SER A 49 -11.84 -7.94 -6.99
C SER A 49 -11.64 -6.58 -7.68
N PHE A 50 -12.35 -5.55 -7.20
CA PHE A 50 -12.15 -4.18 -7.67
C PHE A 50 -10.72 -3.70 -7.41
N LEU A 51 -10.20 -3.93 -6.19
CA LEU A 51 -8.83 -3.52 -5.84
C LEU A 51 -7.78 -4.23 -6.67
N ARG A 52 -7.95 -5.53 -6.95
CA ARG A 52 -7.02 -6.31 -7.79
C ARG A 52 -7.03 -5.86 -9.25
N VAL A 53 -8.11 -5.25 -9.73
CA VAL A 53 -8.19 -4.71 -11.10
C VAL A 53 -7.65 -3.29 -11.18
N HIS A 54 -8.07 -2.40 -10.27
CA HIS A 54 -7.81 -0.96 -10.38
C HIS A 54 -6.66 -0.45 -9.52
N CYS A 55 -6.22 -1.23 -8.53
CA CYS A 55 -5.20 -0.84 -7.55
C CYS A 55 -4.14 -1.95 -7.37
N ALA A 56 -3.91 -2.78 -8.40
CA ALA A 56 -3.10 -3.99 -8.31
C ALA A 56 -1.70 -3.79 -7.68
N PRO A 57 -0.90 -2.77 -8.07
CA PRO A 57 0.44 -2.60 -7.50
C PRO A 57 0.40 -2.34 -5.98
N VAL A 58 -0.61 -1.62 -5.49
CA VAL A 58 -0.81 -1.39 -4.06
C VAL A 58 -1.13 -2.70 -3.35
N VAL A 59 -2.06 -3.51 -3.88
CA VAL A 59 -2.45 -4.80 -3.27
C VAL A 59 -1.24 -5.73 -3.20
N GLU A 60 -0.51 -5.89 -4.31
CA GLU A 60 0.70 -6.73 -4.37
C GLU A 60 1.79 -6.24 -3.40
N GLY A 61 1.95 -4.93 -3.27
CA GLY A 61 2.90 -4.34 -2.32
C GLY A 61 2.56 -4.70 -0.87
N ILE A 62 1.28 -4.64 -0.50
CA ILE A 62 0.83 -5.02 0.84
C ILE A 62 1.01 -6.52 1.09
N GLU A 63 0.67 -7.37 0.13
CA GLU A 63 0.87 -8.82 0.25
C GLU A 63 2.36 -9.17 0.47
N LYS A 64 3.27 -8.55 -0.30
CA LYS A 64 4.72 -8.73 -0.13
C LYS A 64 5.21 -8.24 1.23
N LEU A 65 4.65 -7.15 1.76
CA LEU A 65 4.98 -6.66 3.10
C LEU A 65 4.48 -7.61 4.20
N CYS A 66 3.26 -8.14 4.08
CA CYS A 66 2.74 -9.14 5.01
C CYS A 66 3.63 -10.38 5.03
N GLN A 67 4.00 -10.90 3.86
CA GLN A 67 4.89 -12.06 3.76
C GLN A 67 6.27 -11.77 4.37
N TRP A 68 6.80 -10.56 4.19
CA TRP A 68 8.09 -10.15 4.76
C TRP A 68 8.06 -10.06 6.29
N LEU A 69 6.91 -9.75 6.90
CA LEU A 69 6.77 -9.72 8.36
C LEU A 69 6.70 -11.13 8.99
N GLU A 70 6.37 -12.15 8.20
CA GLU A 70 6.33 -13.55 8.63
C GLU A 70 7.70 -14.24 8.52
N THR A 71 8.71 -13.57 7.94
CA THR A 71 10.11 -14.01 7.90
C THR A 71 10.85 -13.69 9.19
#